data_AF-K5BDU2-F1
#
_entry.id   AF-K5BDU2-F1
#
_cell.length_a   1.000
_cell.length_b   1.000
_cell.length_c   1.000
_cell.angle_alpha   90.00
_cell.angle_beta   90.00
_cell.angle_gamma   90.00
#
_symmetry.space_group_name_H-M   'P 1'
#
loop_
_entity.id
_entity.type
_entity.pdbx_description
1 polymer ?
#
loop_
_entity_poly.entity_id
_entity_poly.type
_entity_poly.pdbx_seq_one_letter_code
_entity_poly.pdbx_strand_id
1 'polypeptide(L)' 'MPRAQRGLNRSMRDAYKTHERIWRALGRVRDAAANGRPIVDDDVTTALGSCGCGECRAQVRPLAVELHELGLIR' A
#
# COMPACT_ATOMS: atom_id res chain seq x y z
N MET A 1 -26.91 20.58 4.22
CA MET A 1 -25.90 19.52 4.47
C MET A 1 -25.07 19.88 5.72
N PRO A 2 -25.27 19.21 6.86
CA PRO A 2 -24.58 19.52 8.11
C PRO A 2 -23.06 19.34 8.00
N ARG A 3 -22.29 20.19 8.68
CA ARG A 3 -20.81 20.32 8.58
C ARG A 3 -20.08 19.01 8.92
N ALA A 4 -20.59 18.22 9.86
CA ALA A 4 -20.00 16.95 10.29
C ALA A 4 -20.00 15.86 9.19
N GLN A 5 -21.06 15.76 8.39
CA GLN A 5 -21.15 14.79 7.27
C GLN A 5 -20.16 15.13 6.14
N ARG A 6 -19.81 16.41 5.95
CA ARG A 6 -18.81 16.82 4.97
C ARG A 6 -17.38 16.40 5.38
N GLY A 7 -17.07 16.45 6.67
CA GLY A 7 -15.78 16.02 7.21
C GLY A 7 -15.58 14.51 7.09
N LEU A 8 -16.59 13.72 7.45
CA LEU A 8 -16.56 12.25 7.33
C LEU A 8 -16.40 11.79 5.87
N ASN A 9 -17.13 12.41 4.93
CA ASN A 9 -17.00 12.10 3.50
C ASN A 9 -15.63 12.49 2.91
N ARG A 10 -14.95 13.50 3.47
CA ARG A 10 -13.58 13.83 3.08
C ARG A 10 -12.59 12.79 3.62
N SER A 11 -12.71 12.45 4.90
CA SER A 11 -11.87 11.43 5.55
C SER A 11 -11.97 10.06 4.88
N MET A 12 -13.17 9.64 4.46
CA MET A 12 -13.33 8.37 3.71
C MET A 12 -12.70 8.41 2.32
N ARG A 13 -12.84 9.54 1.60
CA ARG A 13 -12.18 9.71 0.28
C ARG A 13 -10.66 9.71 0.38
N ASP A 14 -10.12 10.33 1.42
CA ASP A 14 -8.68 10.36 1.64
C ASP A 14 -8.15 8.97 2.02
N ALA A 15 -8.88 8.22 2.87
CA ALA A 15 -8.55 6.83 3.17
C ALA A 15 -8.60 5.91 1.93
N TYR A 16 -9.60 6.09 1.06
CA TYR A 16 -9.72 5.35 -0.19
C TYR A 16 -8.56 5.66 -1.15
N LYS A 17 -8.20 6.94 -1.31
CA LYS A 17 -7.04 7.33 -2.12
C LYS A 17 -5.74 6.74 -1.60
N THR A 18 -5.56 6.72 -0.28
CA THR A 18 -4.39 6.09 0.35
C THR A 18 -4.38 4.59 0.08
N HIS A 19 -5.53 3.92 0.20
CA HIS A 19 -5.68 2.51 -0.12
C HIS A 19 -5.29 2.22 -1.57
N GLU A 20 -5.83 2.95 -2.55
CA GLU A 20 -5.49 2.77 -3.97
C GLU A 20 -3.98 2.96 -4.24
N ARG A 21 -3.35 3.94 -3.58
CA ARG A 21 -1.90 4.17 -3.75
C ARG A 21 -1.08 2.99 -3.25
N ILE A 22 -1.41 2.46 -2.07
CA ILE A 22 -0.74 1.28 -1.49
C ILE A 22 -0.87 0.09 -2.44
N TRP A 23 -2.08 -0.20 -2.92
CA TRP A 23 -2.32 -1.32 -3.82
C TRP A 23 -1.64 -1.20 -5.19
N ARG A 24 -1.61 0.01 -5.75
CA ARG A 24 -0.86 0.26 -6.99
C ARG A 24 0.64 0.09 -6.81
N ALA A 25 1.19 0.51 -5.67
CA ALA A 25 2.61 0.31 -5.36
C ALA A 25 2.93 -1.18 -5.18
N LEU A 26 2.09 -1.92 -4.44
CA LEU A 26 2.18 -3.37 -4.30
C LEU A 26 2.19 -4.08 -5.67
N GLY A 27 1.29 -3.67 -6.57
CA GLY A 27 1.23 -4.19 -7.94
C GLY A 27 2.53 -3.94 -8.72
N ARG A 28 3.12 -2.74 -8.59
CA ARG A 28 4.39 -2.40 -9.24
C ARG A 28 5.57 -3.20 -8.70
N VAL A 29 5.65 -3.39 -7.38
CA VAL A 29 6.70 -4.23 -6.75
C VAL A 29 6.62 -5.65 -7.28
N ARG A 30 5.41 -6.24 -7.30
CA ARG A 30 5.17 -7.60 -7.78
C ARG A 30 5.45 -7.78 -9.26
N ASP A 31 5.03 -6.83 -10.09
CA ASP A 31 5.33 -6.82 -11.52
C ASP A 31 6.84 -6.73 -11.77
N ALA A 32 7.54 -5.84 -11.05
CA ALA A 32 8.98 -5.71 -11.18
C ALA A 32 9.71 -6.99 -10.74
N ALA A 33 9.32 -7.59 -9.62
CA ALA A 33 9.87 -8.86 -9.15
C ALA A 33 9.65 -10.00 -10.16
N ALA A 34 8.43 -10.13 -10.70
CA ALA A 34 8.07 -11.17 -11.66
C ALA A 34 8.83 -11.04 -13.00
N ASN A 35 9.12 -9.81 -13.43
CA ASN A 35 9.81 -9.54 -14.70
C ASN A 35 11.33 -9.32 -14.54
N GLY A 36 11.88 -9.51 -13.33
CA GLY A 36 13.30 -9.27 -13.06
C GLY A 36 13.74 -7.82 -13.28
N ARG A 37 12.81 -6.87 -13.14
CA ARG A 37 13.09 -5.43 -13.28
C ARG A 37 13.54 -4.85 -11.94
N PRO A 38 14.29 -3.74 -11.94
CA PRO A 38 14.64 -3.03 -10.71
C PRO A 38 13.38 -2.63 -9.93
N ILE A 39 13.37 -2.94 -8.64
CA ILE A 39 12.32 -2.53 -7.71
C ILE A 39 12.68 -1.17 -7.13
N VAL A 40 11.71 -0.26 -7.06
CA VAL A 40 11.90 1.12 -6.60
C VAL A 40 11.59 1.21 -5.10
N ASP A 41 12.51 1.76 -4.30
CA ASP A 41 12.36 1.88 -2.84
C ASP A 41 11.11 2.66 -2.40
N ASP A 42 10.69 3.66 -3.18
CA ASP A 42 9.47 4.43 -2.93
C ASP A 42 8.20 3.57 -3.08
N ASP A 43 8.21 2.63 -4.05
CA ASP A 43 7.12 1.68 -4.22
C ASP A 43 7.08 0.67 -3.06
N VAL A 44 8.24 0.22 -2.58
CA VAL A 44 8.36 -0.65 -1.40
C VAL A 44 7.83 0.06 -0.15
N THR A 45 8.28 1.29 0.10
CA THR A 45 7.85 2.10 1.25
C THR A 45 6.35 2.37 1.20
N THR A 46 5.81 2.69 0.02
CA THR A 46 4.38 2.93 -0.17
C THR A 46 3.56 1.65 0.01
N ALA A 47 4.04 0.51 -0.50
CA ALA A 47 3.34 -0.78 -0.40
C ALA A 47 3.28 -1.30 1.04
N LEU A 48 4.30 -1.02 1.86
CA LEU A 48 4.31 -1.31 3.30
C LEU A 48 3.38 -0.40 4.11
N GLY A 49 2.87 0.68 3.51
CA GLY A 49 1.92 1.59 4.13
C GLY A 49 0.58 0.92 4.47
N SER A 50 -0.21 1.57 5.31
CA SER A 50 -1.56 1.12 5.65
C SER A 50 -2.52 2.30 5.77
N CYS A 51 -3.71 2.17 5.16
CA CYS A 51 -4.83 3.10 5.39
C CYS A 51 -5.64 2.75 6.65
N GLY A 52 -5.24 1.71 7.40
CA GLY A 52 -5.92 1.26 8.62
C GLY A 52 -7.09 0.31 8.40
N CYS A 53 -7.47 -0.01 7.16
CA CYS A 53 -8.48 -1.04 6.87
C CYS A 53 -7.94 -2.45 7.15
N GLY A 54 -8.85 -3.41 7.36
CA GLY A 54 -8.47 -4.81 7.64
C GLY A 54 -7.64 -5.44 6.53
N GLU A 55 -7.92 -5.09 5.28
CA GLU A 55 -7.22 -5.61 4.11
C GLU A 55 -5.75 -5.14 4.05
N CYS A 56 -5.50 -3.82 4.19
CA CYS A 56 -4.14 -3.30 4.27
C CYS A 56 -3.39 -3.90 5.47
N ARG A 57 -4.04 -4.08 6.63
CA ARG A 57 -3.41 -4.73 7.80
C ARG A 57 -3.04 -6.19 7.52
N ALA A 58 -3.91 -6.94 6.85
CA ALA A 58 -3.66 -8.32 6.49
C ALA A 58 -2.52 -8.47 5.45
N GLN A 59 -2.34 -7.47 4.58
CA GLN A 59 -1.33 -7.46 3.52
C GLN A 59 0.10 -7.21 4.02
N VAL A 60 0.29 -6.42 5.09
CA VAL A 60 1.63 -5.97 5.54
C VAL A 60 2.56 -7.14 5.85
N ARG A 61 2.07 -8.16 6.57
CA ARG A 61 2.91 -9.29 6.98
C ARG A 61 3.33 -10.19 5.81
N PRO A 62 2.43 -10.64 4.92
CA PRO A 62 2.80 -11.33 3.69
C PRO A 62 3.78 -10.54 2.83
N LEU A 63 3.54 -9.22 2.65
CA LEU A 63 4.41 -8.37 1.85
C LEU A 63 5.82 -8.27 2.46
N ALA A 64 5.93 -8.10 3.78
CA ALA A 64 7.24 -8.03 4.44
C ALA A 64 8.05 -9.33 4.25
N VAL A 65 7.39 -10.48 4.29
CA VAL A 65 8.04 -11.78 3.99
C VAL A 65 8.51 -11.82 2.53
N GLU A 66 7.64 -11.45 1.59
CA GLU A 66 7.96 -11.41 0.15
C GLU A 66 9.17 -10.49 -0.14
N LEU A 67 9.20 -9.29 0.47
CA LEU A 67 10.31 -8.35 0.32
C LEU A 67 11.62 -8.85 0.96
N HIS A 68 11.53 -9.61 2.06
CA HIS A 68 12.69 -10.23 2.70
C HIS A 68 13.28 -11.34 1.82
N GLU A 69 12.43 -12.18 1.24
CA GLU A 69 12.84 -13.23 0.29
C GLU A 69 13.49 -12.65 -0.98
N LEU A 70 13.01 -11.48 -1.43
CA LEU A 70 13.62 -10.70 -2.51
C LEU A 70 14.91 -9.96 -2.11
N GLY A 71 15.28 -9.98 -0.83
CA GLY A 71 16.49 -9.33 -0.32
C GLY A 71 16.42 -7.79 -0.23
N LEU A 72 15.22 -7.22 -0.28
CA LEU A 72 15.01 -5.77 -0.26
C LEU A 72 14.97 -5.19 1.16
N ILE A 73 14.60 -6.00 2.15
CA ILE A 73 14.59 -5.62 3.55
C ILE A 73 15.25 -6.72 4.40
N ARG A 74 15.97 -6.31 5.44
CA ARG A 74 16.72 -7.20 6.34
C ARG A 74 15.99 -7.44 7.65
#